data_AF-A0A8J7LI38-F1
#
_entry.id   AF-A0A8J7LI38-F1
#
_cell.length_a   1.000
_cell.length_b   1.000
_cell.length_c   1.000
_cell.angle_alpha   90.00
_cell.angle_beta   90.00
_cell.angle_gamma   90.00
#
_symmetry.space_group_name_H-M   'P 1'
#
loop_
_entity.id
_entity.type
_entity.pdbx_description
1 polymer ?
#
loop_
_entity_poly.entity_id
_entity_poly.type
_entity_poly.pdbx_seq_one_letter_code
_entity_poly.pdbx_strand_id
1 'polypeptide(L)'
;MARQRSIFSLILVLLATFLISCGGPNVAVAPPTYTTAQLEKIQTYAPEIQAVRDRAEELQNLIQKKDWIFVSNFIHGPITEARLSMTYVIPNLLPKEQPEARKITKDLFNHLVKINQAALDRNSLVAFDNYEAAFEDIDKFLQLLPETSTQAEAS
;
A
#
# COMPACT_ATOMS: atom_id res chain seq x y z
N MET A 1 42.48 52.44 5.08
CA MET A 1 42.50 51.32 6.06
C MET A 1 41.15 51.02 6.73
N ALA A 2 40.22 51.99 6.92
CA ALA A 2 38.91 51.71 7.53
C ALA A 2 37.92 50.95 6.62
N ARG A 3 37.97 51.17 5.30
CA ARG A 3 37.03 50.58 4.32
C ARG A 3 37.26 49.07 4.09
N GLN A 4 38.50 48.60 4.17
CA GLN A 4 38.84 47.18 4.03
C GLN A 4 38.41 46.36 5.25
N ARG A 5 38.51 46.91 6.47
CA ARG A 5 38.06 46.25 7.71
C ARG A 5 36.56 45.93 7.70
N SER A 6 35.75 46.79 7.09
CA SER A 6 34.30 46.60 6.98
C SER A 6 33.94 45.47 6.01
N ILE A 7 34.64 45.39 4.87
CA ILE A 7 34.43 44.33 3.86
C ILE A 7 34.82 42.95 4.43
N PHE A 8 35.94 42.86 5.14
CA PHE A 8 36.33 41.61 5.79
C PHE A 8 35.34 41.17 6.87
N SER A 9 34.78 42.10 7.64
CA SER A 9 33.76 41.78 8.65
C SER A 9 32.46 41.27 8.00
N LEU A 10 32.04 41.87 6.89
CA LEU A 10 30.84 41.46 6.16
C LEU A 10 30.97 40.05 5.58
N ILE A 11 32.14 39.72 5.01
CA ILE A 11 32.44 38.39 4.46
C ILE A 11 32.47 37.34 5.59
N LEU A 12 33.00 37.69 6.76
CA LEU A 12 33.08 36.79 7.91
C LEU A 12 31.70 36.47 8.49
N VAL A 13 30.80 37.47 8.54
CA VAL A 13 29.40 37.27 8.96
C VAL A 13 28.65 36.37 7.96
N LEU A 14 28.83 36.58 6.65
CA LEU A 14 28.23 35.72 5.63
C LEU A 14 28.74 34.28 5.69
N LEU A 15 30.05 34.08 5.90
CA LEU A 15 30.60 32.73 6.08
C LEU A 15 30.05 32.04 7.33
N ALA A 16 29.91 32.77 8.44
CA ALA A 16 29.35 32.22 9.67
C ALA A 16 27.88 31.79 9.51
N THR A 17 27.06 32.53 8.77
CA THR A 17 25.65 32.14 8.53
C THR A 17 25.53 30.92 7.62
N PHE A 18 26.40 30.78 6.61
CA PHE A 18 26.44 29.59 5.75
C PHE A 18 26.92 28.33 6.48
N LEU A 19 27.86 28.47 7.42
CA LEU A 19 28.40 27.32 8.19
C LEU A 19 27.41 26.78 9.24
N ILE A 20 26.61 27.63 9.87
CA ILE A 20 25.59 27.21 10.85
C ILE A 20 24.39 26.52 10.17
N SER A 21 24.08 26.88 8.92
CA SER A 21 22.91 26.35 8.21
C SER A 21 23.06 24.93 7.67
N CYS A 22 24.26 24.31 7.74
CA CYS A 22 24.48 22.94 7.27
C CYS A 22 24.50 21.88 8.40
N GLY A 23 24.33 22.29 9.66
CA GLY A 23 24.27 21.39 10.82
C GLY A 23 22.84 20.95 11.13
N GLY A 24 22.18 20.25 10.21
CA GLY A 24 20.95 19.53 10.56
C GLY A 24 21.25 18.51 11.67
N PRO A 25 20.35 18.30 12.65
CA PRO A 25 20.57 17.33 13.72
C PRO A 25 20.78 15.95 13.10
N ASN A 26 22.03 15.48 13.15
CA ASN A 26 22.45 14.15 12.70
C ASN A 26 22.10 13.13 13.80
N VAL A 27 20.85 13.18 14.28
CA VAL A 27 20.33 12.24 15.26
C VAL A 27 19.94 11.00 14.47
N ALA A 28 20.58 9.88 14.79
CA ALA A 28 20.21 8.58 14.23
C ALA A 28 18.70 8.35 14.48
N VAL A 29 17.91 8.45 13.40
CA VAL A 29 16.47 8.19 13.46
C VAL A 29 16.31 6.71 13.74
N ALA A 30 15.69 6.36 14.87
CA ALA A 30 15.34 4.99 15.18
C ALA A 30 14.55 4.39 14.00
N PRO A 31 14.73 3.09 13.67
CA PRO A 31 13.99 2.48 12.58
C PRO A 31 12.49 2.71 12.78
N PRO A 32 11.74 3.07 11.73
CA PRO A 32 10.35 3.44 11.85
C PRO A 32 9.56 2.24 12.37
N THR A 33 8.80 2.48 13.45
CA THR A 33 7.89 1.50 14.06
C THR A 33 6.45 1.99 13.90
N TYR A 34 5.51 1.05 13.99
CA TYR A 34 4.09 1.37 13.90
C TYR A 34 3.61 2.13 15.14
N THR A 35 2.89 3.23 14.91
CA THR A 35 2.12 3.92 15.97
C THR A 35 0.80 3.19 16.23
N THR A 36 0.22 3.40 17.42
CA THR A 36 -1.11 2.85 17.76
C THR A 36 -2.19 3.28 16.75
N ALA A 37 -2.17 4.54 16.31
CA ALA A 37 -3.12 5.05 15.32
C ALA A 37 -2.98 4.37 13.95
N GLN A 38 -1.75 4.06 13.52
CA GLN A 38 -1.53 3.29 12.29
C GLN A 38 -2.06 1.86 12.43
N LEU A 39 -1.77 1.19 13.55
CA LEU A 39 -2.26 -0.17 13.80
C LEU A 39 -3.78 -0.23 13.84
N GLU A 40 -4.43 0.73 14.50
CA GLU A 40 -5.90 0.81 14.56
C GLU A 40 -6.51 0.95 13.15
N LYS A 41 -5.93 1.79 12.29
CA LYS A 41 -6.38 1.92 10.90
C LYS A 41 -6.16 0.64 10.11
N ILE A 42 -5.02 -0.03 10.28
CA ILE A 42 -4.76 -1.31 9.62
C ILE A 42 -5.77 -2.37 10.08
N GLN A 43 -6.00 -2.48 11.39
CA GLN A 43 -6.96 -3.43 11.98
C GLN A 43 -8.40 -3.16 11.59
N THR A 44 -8.75 -1.91 11.30
CA THR A 44 -10.09 -1.53 10.82
C THR A 44 -10.37 -2.14 9.44
N TYR A 45 -9.40 -2.08 8.53
CA TYR A 45 -9.60 -2.40 7.11
C TYR A 45 -9.07 -3.78 6.70
N ALA A 46 -8.11 -4.36 7.43
CA ALA A 46 -7.57 -5.69 7.14
C ALA A 46 -8.65 -6.80 7.08
N PRO A 47 -9.66 -6.84 7.98
CA PRO A 47 -10.72 -7.84 7.91
C PRO A 47 -11.55 -7.76 6.62
N GLU A 48 -11.75 -6.58 6.05
CA GLU A 48 -12.49 -6.40 4.78
C GLU A 48 -11.72 -7.02 3.60
N ILE A 49 -10.39 -6.88 3.60
CA ILE A 49 -9.51 -7.48 2.60
C ILE A 49 -9.51 -9.00 2.76
N GLN A 50 -9.38 -9.49 4.00
CA GLN A 50 -9.40 -10.92 4.32
C GLN A 50 -10.73 -11.57 3.94
N ALA A 51 -11.86 -10.91 4.21
CA ALA A 51 -13.18 -11.44 3.88
C ALA A 51 -13.37 -11.68 2.37
N VAL A 52 -12.78 -10.84 1.52
CA VAL A 52 -12.77 -11.06 0.06
C VAL A 52 -11.78 -12.17 -0.30
N ARG A 53 -10.62 -12.23 0.34
CA ARG A 53 -9.65 -13.30 0.14
C ARG A 53 -10.24 -14.68 0.43
N ASP A 54 -11.05 -14.81 1.46
CA ASP A 54 -11.72 -16.05 1.87
C ASP A 54 -12.80 -16.49 0.86
N ARG A 55 -13.23 -15.58 -0.02
CA ARG A 55 -14.21 -15.83 -1.08
C ARG A 55 -13.57 -16.11 -2.44
N ALA A 56 -12.27 -16.42 -2.48
CA ALA A 56 -11.57 -16.75 -3.73
C ALA A 56 -12.27 -17.88 -4.51
N GLU A 57 -12.64 -18.96 -3.82
CA GLU A 57 -13.34 -20.09 -4.43
C GLU A 57 -14.71 -19.70 -5.03
N GLU A 58 -15.37 -18.66 -4.52
CA GLU A 58 -16.62 -18.16 -5.11
C GLU A 58 -16.39 -17.66 -6.53
N LEU A 59 -15.42 -16.76 -6.73
CA LEU A 59 -15.09 -16.24 -8.05
C LEU A 59 -14.58 -17.34 -8.99
N GLN A 60 -13.77 -18.26 -8.48
CA GLN A 60 -13.32 -19.43 -9.24
C GLN A 60 -14.50 -20.25 -9.78
N ASN A 61 -15.46 -20.56 -8.91
CA ASN A 61 -16.66 -21.33 -9.27
C ASN A 61 -17.53 -20.58 -10.29
N LEU A 62 -17.66 -19.25 -10.18
CA LEU A 62 -18.39 -18.44 -11.14
C LEU A 62 -17.75 -18.47 -12.53
N ILE A 63 -16.41 -18.37 -12.61
CA ILE A 63 -15.65 -18.46 -13.87
C ILE A 63 -15.80 -19.85 -14.50
N GLN A 64 -15.69 -20.93 -13.70
CA GLN A 64 -15.84 -22.30 -14.17
C GLN A 64 -17.23 -22.58 -14.73
N LYS A 65 -18.27 -22.04 -14.07
CA LYS A 65 -19.66 -22.12 -14.54
C LYS A 65 -19.97 -21.17 -15.70
N LYS A 66 -19.02 -20.33 -16.11
CA LYS A 66 -19.18 -19.29 -17.15
C LYS A 66 -20.31 -18.31 -16.82
N ASP A 67 -20.48 -18.03 -15.54
CA ASP A 67 -21.54 -17.18 -15.06
C ASP A 67 -21.12 -15.70 -15.08
N TRP A 68 -20.93 -15.17 -16.30
CA TRP A 68 -20.23 -13.91 -16.54
C TRP A 68 -20.86 -12.69 -15.89
N ILE A 69 -22.19 -12.71 -15.68
CA ILE A 69 -22.89 -11.64 -14.97
C ILE A 69 -22.43 -11.61 -13.51
N PHE A 70 -22.38 -12.78 -12.85
CA PHE A 70 -21.95 -12.86 -11.46
C PHE A 70 -20.44 -12.69 -11.31
N VAL A 71 -19.62 -13.08 -12.29
CA VAL A 71 -18.19 -12.72 -12.34
C VAL A 71 -18.03 -11.19 -12.31
N SER A 72 -18.75 -10.47 -13.17
CA SER A 72 -18.71 -9.00 -13.22
C SER A 72 -19.22 -8.38 -11.90
N ASN A 73 -20.32 -8.88 -11.34
CA ASN A 73 -20.85 -8.43 -10.06
C ASN A 73 -19.85 -8.61 -8.90
N PHE A 74 -19.14 -9.74 -8.87
CA PHE A 74 -18.15 -10.02 -7.83
C PHE A 74 -16.97 -9.03 -7.90
N ILE A 75 -16.52 -8.69 -9.12
CA ILE A 75 -15.44 -7.72 -9.34
C ILE A 75 -15.86 -6.31 -8.93
N HIS A 76 -17.06 -5.89 -9.34
CA HIS A 76 -17.56 -4.53 -9.10
C HIS A 76 -18.17 -4.30 -7.70
N GLY A 77 -18.47 -5.36 -6.96
CA GLY A 77 -18.87 -5.28 -5.55
C GLY A 77 -17.71 -5.67 -4.63
N PRO A 78 -17.67 -6.93 -4.14
CA PRO A 78 -16.71 -7.38 -3.13
C PRO A 78 -15.26 -6.99 -3.40
N ILE A 79 -14.72 -7.27 -4.58
CA ILE A 79 -13.30 -6.99 -4.84
C ILE A 79 -13.01 -5.47 -4.89
N THR A 80 -13.93 -4.69 -5.44
CA THR A 80 -13.78 -3.22 -5.48
C THR A 80 -13.74 -2.64 -4.07
N GLU A 81 -14.54 -3.19 -3.15
CA GLU A 81 -14.50 -2.83 -1.73
C GLU A 81 -13.16 -3.20 -1.10
N ALA A 82 -12.65 -4.44 -1.27
CA ALA A 82 -11.33 -4.81 -0.74
C ALA A 82 -10.20 -3.92 -1.28
N ARG A 83 -10.23 -3.57 -2.57
CA ARG A 83 -9.24 -2.65 -3.16
C ARG A 83 -9.30 -1.25 -2.53
N LEU A 84 -10.49 -0.78 -2.17
CA LEU A 84 -10.66 0.46 -1.43
C LEU A 84 -10.03 0.36 -0.03
N SER A 85 -10.28 -0.74 0.68
CA SER A 85 -9.69 -1.03 1.99
C SER A 85 -8.16 -1.09 1.91
N MET A 86 -7.58 -1.73 0.89
CA MET A 86 -6.13 -1.72 0.61
C MET A 86 -5.62 -0.28 0.46
N THR A 87 -6.35 0.58 -0.27
CA THR A 87 -5.99 1.98 -0.46
C THR A 87 -5.97 2.77 0.85
N TYR A 88 -6.87 2.46 1.79
CA TYR A 88 -6.89 3.07 3.12
C TYR A 88 -5.80 2.53 4.05
N VAL A 89 -5.36 1.28 3.87
CA VAL A 89 -4.26 0.67 4.63
C VAL A 89 -2.90 1.26 4.24
N ILE A 90 -2.61 1.42 2.94
CA ILE A 90 -1.30 1.86 2.43
C ILE A 90 -0.67 3.04 3.17
N PRO A 91 -1.34 4.19 3.40
CA PRO A 91 -0.71 5.33 4.07
C PRO A 91 -0.35 5.07 5.53
N ASN A 92 -0.88 4.00 6.13
CA ASN A 92 -0.62 3.60 7.51
C ASN A 92 0.51 2.56 7.63
N LEU A 93 0.98 1.98 6.52
CA LEU A 93 2.17 1.12 6.49
C LEU A 93 3.45 1.92 6.75
N LEU A 94 4.53 1.22 7.12
CA LEU A 94 5.84 1.87 7.24
C LEU A 94 6.23 2.48 5.88
N PRO A 95 6.92 3.64 5.85
CA PRO A 95 7.27 4.32 4.60
C PRO A 95 7.98 3.43 3.56
N LYS A 96 8.75 2.44 4.02
CA LYS A 96 9.46 1.46 3.18
C LYS A 96 8.52 0.48 2.46
N GLU A 97 7.35 0.17 3.03
CA GLU A 97 6.38 -0.80 2.53
C GLU A 97 5.37 -0.17 1.56
N GLN A 98 5.13 1.14 1.69
CA GLN A 98 4.10 1.83 0.90
C GLN A 98 4.30 1.73 -0.63
N PRO A 99 5.52 1.86 -1.19
CA PRO A 99 5.71 1.74 -2.64
C PRO A 99 5.30 0.37 -3.18
N GLU A 100 5.67 -0.70 -2.47
CA GLU A 100 5.31 -2.07 -2.86
C GLU A 100 3.82 -2.30 -2.71
N ALA A 101 3.21 -1.87 -1.61
CA ALA A 101 1.77 -1.97 -1.39
C ALA A 101 0.96 -1.25 -2.49
N ARG A 102 1.43 -0.08 -2.96
CA ARG A 102 0.82 0.64 -4.10
C ARG A 102 0.98 -0.12 -5.41
N LYS A 103 2.15 -0.73 -5.63
CA LYS A 103 2.41 -1.53 -6.82
C LYS A 103 1.47 -2.74 -6.85
N ILE A 104 1.39 -3.50 -5.76
CA ILE A 104 0.47 -4.65 -5.63
C ILE A 104 -0.98 -4.23 -5.88
N THR A 105 -1.44 -3.12 -5.29
CA THR A 105 -2.82 -2.64 -5.48
C THR A 105 -3.11 -2.22 -6.93
N LYS A 106 -2.09 -1.73 -7.65
CA LYS A 106 -2.18 -1.41 -9.08
C LYS A 106 -2.19 -2.68 -9.93
N ASP A 107 -1.34 -3.65 -9.61
CA ASP A 107 -1.28 -4.94 -10.30
C ASP A 107 -2.61 -5.69 -10.15
N LEU A 108 -3.17 -5.73 -8.94
CA LEU A 108 -4.52 -6.22 -8.67
C LEU A 108 -5.54 -5.56 -9.60
N PHE A 109 -5.58 -4.22 -9.64
CA PHE A 109 -6.51 -3.50 -10.52
C PHE A 109 -6.37 -3.91 -12.00
N ASN A 110 -5.15 -4.08 -12.49
CA ASN A 110 -4.91 -4.50 -13.86
C ASN A 110 -5.44 -5.92 -14.13
N HIS A 111 -5.27 -6.84 -13.18
CA HIS A 111 -5.83 -8.19 -13.27
C HIS A 111 -7.36 -8.15 -13.28
N LEU A 112 -8.00 -7.33 -12.44
CA LEU A 112 -9.46 -7.18 -12.43
C LEU A 112 -10.01 -6.64 -13.75
N VAL A 113 -9.34 -5.66 -14.36
CA VAL A 113 -9.69 -5.17 -15.70
C VAL A 113 -9.65 -6.29 -16.72
N LYS A 114 -8.62 -7.15 -16.67
CA LYS A 114 -8.50 -8.30 -17.58
C LYS A 114 -9.56 -9.38 -17.33
N ILE A 115 -9.93 -9.67 -16.08
CA ILE A 115 -11.04 -10.60 -15.80
C ILE A 115 -12.34 -10.03 -16.35
N ASN A 116 -12.62 -8.74 -16.17
CA ASN A 116 -13.83 -8.11 -16.69
C ASN A 116 -13.88 -8.13 -18.23
N GLN A 117 -12.75 -7.84 -18.90
CA GLN A 117 -12.64 -7.98 -20.36
C GLN A 117 -12.87 -9.42 -20.80
N ALA A 118 -12.26 -10.39 -20.11
CA ALA A 118 -12.45 -11.81 -20.40
C ALA A 118 -13.91 -12.27 -20.19
N ALA A 119 -14.63 -11.69 -19.22
CA ALA A 119 -16.06 -11.95 -19.03
C ALA A 119 -16.91 -11.44 -20.20
N LEU A 120 -16.59 -10.25 -20.73
CA LEU A 120 -17.24 -9.70 -21.94
C LEU A 120 -16.97 -10.59 -23.17
N ASP A 121 -15.72 -11.05 -23.31
CA ASP A 121 -15.29 -11.90 -24.43
C ASP A 121 -15.61 -13.39 -24.22
N ARG A 122 -16.19 -13.76 -23.07
CA ARG A 122 -16.49 -15.14 -22.64
C ARG A 122 -15.27 -16.07 -22.67
N ASN A 123 -14.09 -15.53 -22.37
CA ASN A 123 -12.82 -16.23 -22.41
C ASN A 123 -12.45 -16.78 -21.01
N SER A 124 -12.86 -18.03 -20.74
CA SER A 124 -12.61 -18.69 -19.45
C SER A 124 -11.13 -18.83 -19.08
N LEU A 125 -10.25 -19.07 -20.06
CA LEU A 125 -8.82 -19.24 -19.79
C LEU A 125 -8.23 -17.93 -19.26
N VAL A 126 -8.44 -16.82 -19.99
CA VAL A 126 -7.93 -15.51 -19.57
C VAL A 126 -8.58 -15.06 -18.26
N ALA A 127 -9.87 -15.35 -18.06
CA ALA A 127 -10.54 -15.04 -16.80
C ALA A 127 -9.91 -15.80 -15.62
N PHE A 128 -9.60 -17.09 -15.80
CA PHE A 128 -9.01 -17.94 -14.76
C PHE A 128 -7.58 -17.52 -14.42
N ASP A 129 -6.72 -17.31 -15.44
CA ASP A 129 -5.33 -16.89 -15.22
C ASP A 129 -5.23 -15.57 -14.45
N ASN A 130 -6.12 -14.61 -14.79
CA ASN A 130 -6.13 -13.31 -14.10
C ASN A 130 -6.84 -13.36 -12.74
N TYR A 131 -7.75 -14.32 -12.52
CA TYR A 131 -8.29 -14.62 -11.20
C TYR A 131 -7.18 -15.09 -10.26
N GLU A 132 -6.34 -16.05 -10.68
CA GLU A 132 -5.23 -16.53 -9.86
C GLU A 132 -4.27 -15.41 -9.52
N ALA A 133 -3.88 -14.61 -10.51
CA ALA A 133 -3.00 -13.46 -10.31
C ALA A 133 -3.60 -12.39 -9.38
N ALA A 134 -4.90 -12.12 -9.48
CA ALA A 134 -5.57 -11.15 -8.61
C ALA A 134 -5.56 -11.60 -7.14
N PHE A 135 -5.80 -12.89 -6.85
CA PHE A 135 -5.74 -13.40 -5.49
C PHE A 135 -4.31 -13.54 -4.96
N GLU A 136 -3.34 -13.79 -5.84
CA GLU A 136 -1.93 -13.70 -5.48
C GLU A 136 -1.53 -12.28 -5.07
N ASP A 137 -2.06 -11.25 -5.73
CA ASP A 137 -1.83 -9.85 -5.33
C ASP A 137 -2.46 -9.53 -3.96
N ILE A 138 -3.65 -10.06 -3.68
CA ILE A 138 -4.27 -9.92 -2.36
C ILE A 138 -3.41 -10.60 -1.29
N ASP A 139 -2.91 -11.82 -1.55
CA ASP A 139 -2.03 -12.54 -0.64
C ASP A 139 -0.73 -11.77 -0.36
N LYS A 140 -0.08 -11.26 -1.42
CA LYS A 140 1.12 -10.41 -1.28
C LYS A 140 0.84 -9.18 -0.45
N PHE A 141 -0.32 -8.54 -0.62
CA PHE A 141 -0.68 -7.37 0.19
C PHE A 141 -0.88 -7.73 1.66
N LEU A 142 -1.58 -8.84 1.94
CA LEU A 142 -1.81 -9.30 3.31
C LEU A 142 -0.49 -9.63 4.04
N GLN A 143 0.51 -10.15 3.32
CA GLN A 143 1.85 -10.39 3.86
C GLN A 143 2.63 -9.11 4.22
N LEU A 144 2.23 -7.93 3.70
CA LEU A 144 2.82 -6.66 4.10
C LEU A 144 2.23 -6.11 5.40
N LEU A 145 1.11 -6.68 5.87
CA LEU A 145 0.47 -6.20 7.09
C LEU A 145 1.29 -6.62 8.31
N PRO A 146 1.42 -5.75 9.33
CA PRO A 146 2.05 -6.16 10.58
C PRO A 146 1.25 -7.31 11.19
N GLU A 147 1.97 -8.31 11.69
CA GLU A 147 1.40 -9.36 12.54
C GLU A 147 0.68 -8.68 13.70
N THR A 148 -0.65 -8.71 13.69
CA THR A 148 -1.46 -8.25 14.81
C THR A 148 -1.51 -9.36 15.85
N SER A 149 -0.34 -9.85 16.26
CA SER A 149 -0.24 -10.68 17.44
C SER A 149 -0.65 -9.80 18.61
N THR A 150 -1.64 -10.27 19.36
CA THR A 150 -2.01 -9.93 20.73
C THR A 150 -0.80 -9.57 21.61
N GLN A 151 -0.20 -8.39 21.43
CA GLN A 151 0.78 -7.78 22.34
C GLN A 151 0.07 -7.00 23.46
N ALA A 152 -1.12 -7.46 23.86
CA ALA A 152 -1.90 -6.91 24.96
C ALA A 152 -1.76 -7.71 26.27
N GLU A 153 -1.02 -8.83 26.29
CA GLU A 153 -0.86 -9.65 27.50
C GLU A 153 0.61 -10.06 27.71
N ALA A 154 1.46 -9.07 28.01
CA ALA A 154 2.73 -9.28 28.72
C ALA A 154 3.20 -7.95 29.31
N SER A 155 2.52 -7.48 30.35
CA SER A 155 3.00 -6.45 31.27
C SER A 155 2.61 -6.84 32.69
#